data_AF-A0A2J8QMI9-F1
#
_entry.id   AF-A0A2J8QMI9-F1
#
_cell.length_a   1.000
_cell.length_b   1.000
_cell.length_c   1.000
_cell.angle_alpha   90.00
_cell.angle_beta   90.00
_cell.angle_gamma   90.00
#
_symmetry.space_group_name_H-M   'P 1'
#
loop_
_entity.id
_entity.type
_entity.pdbx_description
1 polymer ?
#
loop_
_entity_poly.entity_id
_entity_poly.type
_entity_poly.pdbx_seq_one_letter_code
_entity_poly.pdbx_strand_id
1 'polypeptide(L)'
;MLSSVSWGILLLAGLCCLVPVSLAEDPQGDAAQKTDTSHHDQDHPTFNKITPNLAEFAFSLYRQLAHQSNSTNIFFSPVSIATAFAMLSLGT
;
A
#
# COMPACT_ATOMS: atom_id res chain seq x y z
N MET A 1 16.27 9.17 23.69
CA MET A 1 16.33 9.22 22.22
C MET A 1 15.77 7.92 21.69
N LEU A 2 14.45 7.85 21.45
CA LEU A 2 13.84 6.67 20.82
C LEU A 2 14.30 6.67 19.36
N SER A 3 15.14 5.71 19.00
CA SER A 3 15.78 5.66 17.69
C SER A 3 14.72 5.43 16.60
N SER A 4 14.80 6.23 15.53
CA SER A 4 13.98 6.14 14.30
C SER A 4 13.85 4.69 13.76
N VAL A 5 14.86 3.86 14.03
CA VAL A 5 14.90 2.42 13.71
C VAL A 5 13.75 1.64 14.36
N SER A 6 13.36 1.99 15.59
CA SER A 6 12.24 1.33 16.30
C SER A 6 10.91 1.54 15.57
N TRP A 7 10.69 2.75 15.02
CA TRP A 7 9.48 3.08 14.27
C TRP A 7 9.44 2.35 12.92
N GLY A 8 10.57 2.29 12.20
CA GLY A 8 10.67 1.53 10.95
C GLY A 8 10.39 0.04 11.13
N ILE A 9 10.88 -0.55 12.22
CA ILE A 9 10.60 -1.95 12.57
C ILE A 9 9.13 -2.15 12.94
N LEU A 10 8.52 -1.21 13.68
CA LEU A 10 7.09 -1.25 14.02
C LEU A 10 6.19 -1.16 12.79
N LEU A 11 6.54 -0.31 11.81
CA LEU A 11 5.81 -0.21 10.55
C LEU A 11 5.96 -1.46 9.68
N LEU A 12 7.17 -2.04 9.62
CA LEU A 12 7.41 -3.31 8.93
C LEU A 12 6.61 -4.46 9.56
N ALA A 13 6.59 -4.53 10.90
CA ALA A 13 5.80 -5.52 11.64
C ALA A 13 4.29 -5.33 11.38
N GLY A 14 3.80 -4.08 11.38
CA GLY A 14 2.40 -3.78 11.05
C GLY A 14 2.03 -4.18 9.62
N LEU A 15 2.90 -3.91 8.64
CA LEU A 15 2.70 -4.33 7.25
C LEU A 15 2.67 -5.86 7.12
N CYS A 16 3.59 -6.57 7.78
CA CYS A 16 3.64 -8.02 7.79
C CYS A 16 2.39 -8.66 8.45
N CYS A 17 1.76 -7.98 9.40
CA CYS A 17 0.52 -8.43 10.04
C CYS A 17 -0.75 -8.17 9.21
N LEU A 18 -0.73 -7.19 8.29
CA LEU A 18 -1.87 -6.89 7.41
C LEU A 18 -1.91 -7.75 6.14
N VAL A 19 -0.77 -8.29 5.71
CA VAL A 19 -0.68 -9.14 4.50
C VAL A 19 -1.50 -10.45 4.60
N PRO A 20 -1.56 -11.17 5.74
CA PRO A 20 -2.37 -12.39 5.84
C PRO A 20 -3.89 -12.14 5.94
N VAL A 21 -4.34 -10.96 6.40
CA VAL A 21 -5.77 -10.72 6.66
C VAL A 21 -6.58 -10.45 5.38
N SER A 22 -5.91 -10.14 4.26
CA SER A 22 -6.57 -9.86 2.98
C SER A 22 -6.62 -11.07 2.04
N LEU A 23 -6.10 -12.24 2.46
CA LEU A 23 -6.07 -13.48 1.67
C LEU A 23 -6.94 -14.58 2.31
N ALA A 24 -8.05 -14.20 2.91
CA ALA A 24 -9.07 -15.14 3.40
C ALA A 24 -10.46 -14.66 2.95
N GLU A 25 -10.65 -14.60 1.64
CA GLU A 25 -11.99 -14.53 1.04
C GLU A 25 -12.25 -15.86 0.33
N ASP A 26 -12.93 -16.77 1.02
CA ASP A 26 -13.57 -17.93 0.40
C ASP A 26 -14.94 -17.48 -0.15
N PRO A 27 -15.27 -17.74 -1.44
CA PRO A 27 -16.57 -17.40 -1.97
C PRO A 27 -17.60 -18.51 -1.76
N GLN A 28 -18.85 -18.11 -1.48
CA GLN A 28 -20.11 -18.75 -1.89
C GLN A 28 -20.99 -19.40 -0.80
N GLY A 29 -22.13 -18.75 -0.55
CA GLY A 29 -23.29 -19.28 0.16
C GLY A 29 -24.51 -18.36 -0.04
N ASP A 30 -25.44 -18.80 -0.88
CA ASP A 30 -26.69 -18.17 -1.31
C ASP A 30 -27.71 -17.98 -0.15
N ALA A 31 -28.39 -16.82 -0.10
CA ALA A 31 -29.82 -16.62 0.22
C ALA A 31 -30.13 -15.18 0.66
N ALA A 32 -31.23 -14.65 0.12
CA ALA A 32 -31.75 -13.31 0.33
C ALA A 32 -32.00 -12.92 1.80
N GLN A 33 -31.53 -11.72 2.20
CA GLN A 33 -32.30 -10.89 3.13
C GLN A 33 -32.02 -9.40 2.97
N LYS A 34 -33.11 -8.70 2.65
CA LYS A 34 -33.36 -7.26 2.69
C LYS A 34 -33.16 -6.73 4.12
N THR A 35 -32.41 -5.64 4.33
CA THR A 35 -32.65 -4.62 5.39
C THR A 35 -31.75 -3.41 5.17
N ASP A 36 -32.40 -2.25 5.08
CA ASP A 36 -31.85 -0.90 5.12
C ASP A 36 -31.02 -0.62 6.39
N THR A 37 -30.23 0.47 6.32
CA THR A 37 -29.61 1.20 7.44
C THR A 37 -28.28 0.65 7.99
N SER A 38 -27.16 1.17 7.49
CA SER A 38 -26.47 2.27 8.17
C SER A 38 -25.26 2.71 7.35
N HIS A 39 -25.16 4.01 7.10
CA HIS A 39 -23.93 4.66 6.70
C HIS A 39 -22.97 4.56 7.88
N HIS A 40 -22.24 3.45 7.95
CA HIS A 40 -21.06 3.39 8.77
C HIS A 40 -19.92 3.85 7.87
N ASP A 41 -19.66 5.17 7.90
CA ASP A 41 -18.40 5.76 7.46
C ASP A 41 -17.29 5.15 8.32
N GLN A 42 -16.88 3.96 7.91
CA GLN A 42 -15.63 3.35 8.31
C GLN A 42 -14.57 4.30 7.76
N ASP A 43 -14.01 5.14 8.62
CA ASP A 43 -12.79 5.94 8.40
C ASP A 43 -11.58 5.02 8.17
N HIS A 44 -11.69 4.11 7.20
CA HIS A 44 -10.57 3.36 6.70
C HIS A 44 -9.65 4.39 6.02
N PRO A 45 -8.35 4.46 6.38
CA PRO A 45 -7.41 5.34 5.70
C PRO A 45 -7.58 5.09 4.21
N THR A 46 -8.02 6.11 3.48
CA THR A 46 -8.68 5.94 2.19
C THR A 46 -7.62 5.61 1.15
N PHE A 47 -7.19 4.34 1.07
CA PHE A 47 -6.19 3.84 0.12
C PHE A 47 -6.52 4.30 -1.30
N ASN A 48 -7.81 4.33 -1.64
CA ASN A 48 -8.36 4.82 -2.91
C ASN A 48 -7.93 6.26 -3.28
N LYS A 49 -7.60 7.11 -2.30
CA LYS A 49 -7.08 8.48 -2.55
C LYS A 49 -5.60 8.47 -2.95
N ILE A 50 -4.85 7.46 -2.53
CA ILE A 50 -3.39 7.35 -2.71
C ILE A 50 -3.08 6.51 -3.95
N THR A 51 -3.92 5.54 -4.30
CA THR A 51 -3.72 4.65 -5.44
C THR A 51 -3.41 5.38 -6.76
N PRO A 52 -4.12 6.46 -7.16
CA PRO A 52 -3.81 7.16 -8.41
C PRO A 52 -2.40 7.77 -8.41
N ASN A 53 -2.03 8.44 -7.32
CA ASN A 53 -0.70 9.04 -7.15
C ASN A 53 0.41 7.98 -7.12
N LEU A 54 0.15 6.84 -6.47
CA LEU A 54 1.09 5.73 -6.42
C LEU A 54 1.30 5.11 -7.80
N ALA A 55 0.25 4.98 -8.61
CA ALA A 55 0.35 4.51 -9.98
C ALA A 55 1.16 5.47 -10.85
N GLU A 56 0.88 6.78 -10.75
CA GLU A 56 1.64 7.81 -11.47
C GLU A 56 3.13 7.81 -11.08
N PHE A 57 3.43 7.68 -9.78
CA PHE A 57 4.79 7.50 -9.28
C PHE A 57 5.45 6.26 -9.88
N ALA A 58 4.76 5.12 -9.87
CA ALA A 58 5.26 3.86 -10.43
C ALA A 58 5.61 4.00 -11.93
N PHE A 59 4.73 4.60 -12.72
CA PHE A 59 4.96 4.80 -14.15
C PHE A 59 6.10 5.78 -14.42
N SER A 60 6.17 6.87 -13.65
CA SER A 60 7.24 7.87 -13.78
C SER A 60 8.61 7.25 -13.46
N LEU A 61 8.69 6.47 -12.37
CA LEU A 61 9.91 5.76 -12.00
C LEU A 61 10.29 4.69 -13.02
N TYR A 62 9.32 3.89 -13.49
CA TYR A 62 9.55 2.90 -14.54
C TYR A 62 10.12 3.56 -15.81
N ARG A 63 9.52 4.66 -16.28
CA ARG A 63 10.01 5.40 -17.45
C ARG A 63 11.44 5.89 -17.24
N GLN A 64 11.77 6.39 -16.06
CA GLN A 64 13.12 6.83 -15.73
C GLN A 64 14.12 5.65 -15.80
N LEU A 65 13.77 4.50 -15.22
CA LEU A 65 14.61 3.29 -15.27
C LEU A 65 14.77 2.77 -16.71
N ALA A 66 13.70 2.77 -17.50
CA ALA A 66 13.72 2.34 -18.90
C ALA A 66 14.54 3.28 -19.80
N HIS A 67 14.62 4.58 -19.48
CA HIS A 67 15.52 5.51 -20.18
C HIS A 67 17.00 5.25 -19.87
N GLN A 68 17.32 4.73 -18.68
CA GLN A 68 18.71 4.46 -18.28
C GLN A 68 19.28 3.21 -18.96
N SER A 69 18.44 2.19 -19.17
CA SER A 69 18.84 0.97 -19.85
C SER A 69 17.63 0.33 -20.53
N ASN A 70 17.74 0.12 -21.84
CA ASN A 70 16.71 -0.52 -22.66
C ASN A 70 16.97 -2.02 -22.89
N SER A 71 18.07 -2.56 -22.35
CA SER A 71 18.50 -3.95 -22.57
C SER A 71 18.43 -4.83 -21.31
N THR A 72 18.01 -4.25 -20.18
CA THR A 72 17.95 -4.94 -18.88
C THR A 72 16.53 -5.02 -18.36
N ASN A 73 16.20 -6.12 -17.68
CA ASN A 73 14.91 -6.28 -17.02
C ASN A 73 14.73 -5.21 -15.92
N ILE A 74 13.48 -4.75 -15.76
CA ILE A 74 13.09 -3.80 -14.70
C ILE A 74 12.10 -4.51 -13.78
N PHE A 75 12.42 -4.60 -12.51
CA PHE A 75 11.56 -5.20 -11.48
C PHE A 75 11.68 -4.41 -10.18
N PHE A 76 10.57 -3.91 -9.66
CA PHE A 76 10.51 -3.18 -8.39
C PHE A 76 9.10 -3.19 -7.81
N SER A 77 8.98 -2.86 -6.52
CA SER A 77 7.70 -2.67 -5.82
C SER A 77 7.43 -1.17 -5.59
N PRO A 78 6.47 -0.55 -6.31
CA PRO A 78 6.18 0.87 -6.16
C PRO A 78 5.73 1.24 -4.74
N VAL A 79 4.86 0.42 -4.14
CA VAL A 79 4.37 0.61 -2.77
C VAL A 79 5.53 0.67 -1.80
N SER A 80 6.44 -0.32 -1.87
CA SER A 80 7.57 -0.41 -0.95
C SER A 80 8.47 0.83 -0.99
N ILE A 81 8.76 1.34 -2.20
CA ILE A 81 9.60 2.52 -2.36
C ILE A 81 8.87 3.76 -1.83
N ALA A 82 7.61 3.96 -2.22
CA ALA A 82 6.80 5.09 -1.76
C ALA A 82 6.67 5.11 -0.23
N THR A 83 6.46 3.96 0.41
CA THR A 83 6.41 3.84 1.87
C THR A 83 7.74 4.21 2.52
N ALA A 84 8.88 3.77 1.97
CA ALA A 84 10.19 4.15 2.49
C ALA A 84 10.40 5.68 2.45
N PHE A 85 10.05 6.33 1.33
CA PHE A 85 10.10 7.79 1.23
C PHE A 85 9.13 8.48 2.18
N ALA A 86 7.89 7.99 2.31
CA ALA A 86 6.93 8.54 3.26
C ALA A 86 7.44 8.47 4.70
N MET A 87 8.04 7.35 5.10
CA MET A 87 8.67 7.20 6.43
C MET A 87 9.83 8.17 6.63
N LEU A 88 10.66 8.38 5.60
CA LEU A 88 11.75 9.38 5.67
C LEU A 88 11.18 10.79 5.84
N SER A 89 10.14 11.16 5.10
CA SER A 89 9.49 12.48 5.17
C SER A 89 8.89 12.81 6.53
N LEU A 90 8.60 11.83 7.38
CA LEU A 90 8.15 12.07 8.75
C LEU A 90 9.27 12.61 9.67
N GLY A 91 10.54 12.37 9.31
CA GLY A 91 11.71 12.77 10.09
C GLY A 91 12.57 13.86 9.45
N THR A 92 12.14 14.41 8.32
CA THR A 92 12.78 15.55 7.63
C THR A 92 12.24 16.88 8.11
#